data_AF-D7KNU0-F1
#
_entry.id   AF-D7KNU0-F1
#
_cell.length_a   1.000
_cell.length_b   1.000
_cell.length_c   1.000
_cell.angle_alpha   90.00
_cell.angle_beta   90.00
_cell.angle_gamma   90.00
#
_symmetry.space_group_name_H-M   'P 1'
#
loop_
_entity.id
_entity.type
_entity.pdbx_description
1 polymer ?
#
loop_
_entity_poly.entity_id
_entity_poly.type
_entity_poly.pdbx_seq_one_letter_code
_entity_poly.pdbx_strand_id
1 'polypeptide(L)'
;MKGGSMEKLKPILAIISLQFGYAGMYIITMVSFKHGMDHWVLATYRHVVATVVMAPFALIFERKIRPKITLPIFWRLLALGILEPLMDQNLYYIGLKNTSASYTSAFTNALPAVTFILALIFRLETVNFRKVHSVAKVVGTVITVGGAMIMTLYKGPAIEIVKAAHNSFHGGSSSTPTGQHWVLGTIAIMGSISTWAAFFILQSYTLKVYPAELSLVTLICGIGTILNAIASLIMVRDPSAWKIGMDSGTLAAVYSGVVCSGIAYYIQSIVIKQRGPVFTTSFSPMCMIITAFLGALVLAEKIHLGSIIGAVFIVLGLYSVVWGKSKDEVNPLDEKIVAKNQELPITNVVKQTNGHDVSGAPTNGVVTST
;
A
#
# COMPACT_ATOMS: atom_id res chain seq x y z
N MET A 1 -22.26 22.30 7.27
CA MET A 1 -20.86 22.66 6.96
C MET A 1 -19.77 21.92 7.78
N LYS A 2 -20.02 20.78 8.46
CA LYS A 2 -18.98 20.04 9.21
C LYS A 2 -18.41 18.79 8.49
N GLY A 3 -18.96 18.36 7.34
CA GLY A 3 -18.49 17.16 6.62
C GLY A 3 -17.22 17.33 5.79
N GLY A 4 -16.93 18.55 5.28
CA GLY A 4 -15.88 18.75 4.28
C GLY A 4 -14.43 18.65 4.78
N SER A 5 -14.19 18.81 6.09
CA SER A 5 -12.83 18.67 6.66
C SER A 5 -12.50 17.20 6.97
N MET A 6 -13.46 16.45 7.52
CA MET A 6 -13.27 15.05 7.86
C MET A 6 -13.06 14.17 6.62
N GLU A 7 -13.81 14.39 5.54
CA GLU A 7 -13.60 13.67 4.27
C GLU A 7 -12.22 13.94 3.67
N LYS A 8 -11.64 15.13 3.91
CA LYS A 8 -10.30 15.44 3.43
C LYS A 8 -9.20 14.75 4.25
N LEU A 9 -9.42 14.56 5.54
CA LEU A 9 -8.44 14.02 6.49
C LEU A 9 -8.40 12.49 6.50
N LYS A 10 -9.53 11.81 6.26
CA LYS A 10 -9.65 10.35 6.22
C LYS A 10 -8.55 9.65 5.39
N PRO A 11 -8.31 9.98 4.10
CA PRO A 11 -7.29 9.29 3.32
C PRO A 11 -5.86 9.55 3.81
N ILE A 12 -5.59 10.71 4.40
CA ILE A 12 -4.30 11.05 5.01
C ILE A 12 -4.05 10.15 6.21
N LEU A 13 -5.00 10.10 7.15
CA LEU A 13 -4.89 9.26 8.35
C LEU A 13 -4.79 7.78 8.00
N ALA A 14 -5.55 7.33 7.00
CA ALA A 14 -5.53 5.96 6.54
C ALA A 14 -4.15 5.56 6.02
N ILE A 15 -3.53 6.35 5.12
CA ILE A 15 -2.18 6.04 4.63
C ILE A 15 -1.12 6.15 5.72
N ILE A 16 -1.21 7.12 6.63
CA ILE A 16 -0.28 7.21 7.77
C ILE A 16 -0.39 5.95 8.63
N SER A 17 -1.60 5.47 8.91
CA SER A 17 -1.81 4.23 9.68
C SER A 17 -1.20 3.00 9.00
N LEU A 18 -1.23 2.94 7.66
CA LEU A 18 -0.55 1.88 6.91
C LEU A 18 0.97 1.91 7.09
N GLN A 19 1.57 3.10 7.21
CA GLN A 19 3.01 3.21 7.40
C GLN A 19 3.46 2.61 8.74
N PHE A 20 2.64 2.68 9.79
CA PHE A 20 2.91 1.96 11.05
C PHE A 20 2.87 0.44 10.84
N GLY A 21 1.91 -0.06 10.08
CA GLY A 21 1.82 -1.47 9.71
C GLY A 21 3.07 -1.96 8.96
N TYR A 22 3.51 -1.20 7.95
CA TYR A 22 4.74 -1.49 7.21
C TYR A 22 6.00 -1.39 8.07
N ALA A 23 6.09 -0.42 8.97
CA ALA A 23 7.23 -0.29 9.89
C ALA A 23 7.36 -1.51 10.81
N GLY A 24 6.25 -2.04 11.34
CA GLY A 24 6.25 -3.28 12.13
C GLY A 24 6.75 -4.50 11.34
N MET A 25 6.46 -4.56 10.03
CA MET A 25 6.90 -5.66 9.17
C MET A 25 8.42 -5.74 9.05
N TYR A 26 9.12 -4.60 9.01
CA TYR A 26 10.58 -4.58 8.96
C TYR A 26 11.21 -5.35 10.14
N ILE A 27 10.71 -5.09 11.35
CA ILE A 27 11.21 -5.74 12.57
C ILE A 27 10.89 -7.24 12.55
N ILE A 28 9.65 -7.60 12.25
CA ILE A 28 9.18 -8.99 12.26
C ILE A 28 9.89 -9.83 11.20
N THR A 29 10.07 -9.30 9.99
CA THR A 29 10.78 -9.99 8.89
C THR A 29 12.24 -10.24 9.23
N MET A 30 12.91 -9.22 9.79
CA MET A 30 14.31 -9.33 10.18
C MET A 30 14.53 -10.45 11.21
N VAL A 31 13.65 -10.55 12.21
CA VAL A 31 13.69 -11.65 13.19
C VAL A 31 13.45 -13.00 12.51
N SER A 32 12.46 -13.07 11.62
CA SER A 32 12.13 -14.30 10.90
C SER A 32 13.26 -14.83 10.01
N PHE A 33 13.91 -13.94 9.25
CA PHE A 33 15.05 -14.32 8.41
C PHE A 33 16.27 -14.74 9.23
N LYS A 34 16.50 -14.14 10.40
CA LYS A 34 17.55 -14.60 11.32
C LYS A 34 17.32 -16.01 11.85
N HIS A 35 16.07 -16.43 11.98
CA HIS A 35 15.70 -17.80 12.37
C HIS A 35 15.62 -18.77 11.17
N GLY A 36 16.08 -18.37 9.99
CA GLY A 36 16.26 -19.26 8.83
C GLY A 36 15.06 -19.37 7.89
N MET A 37 14.02 -18.53 8.05
CA MET A 37 12.90 -18.54 7.11
C MET A 37 13.35 -18.08 5.71
N ASP A 38 13.05 -18.86 4.68
CA ASP A 38 13.31 -18.45 3.30
C ASP A 38 12.30 -17.40 2.81
N HIS A 39 12.81 -16.40 2.11
CA HIS A 39 12.03 -15.28 1.59
C HIS A 39 10.99 -15.66 0.52
N TRP A 40 11.26 -16.62 -0.35
CA TRP A 40 10.30 -17.07 -1.37
C TRP A 40 9.10 -17.75 -0.69
N VAL A 41 9.41 -18.62 0.28
CA VAL A 41 8.41 -19.31 1.10
C VAL A 41 7.59 -18.31 1.91
N LEU A 42 8.23 -17.31 2.54
CA LEU A 42 7.55 -16.22 3.23
C LEU A 42 6.63 -15.43 2.29
N ALA A 43 7.10 -15.06 1.11
CA ALA A 43 6.29 -14.35 0.12
C ALA A 43 5.05 -15.15 -0.27
N THR A 44 5.19 -16.46 -0.46
CA THR A 44 4.05 -17.35 -0.72
C THR A 44 3.05 -17.33 0.44
N TYR A 45 3.50 -17.61 1.67
CA TYR A 45 2.59 -17.69 2.82
C TYR A 45 1.93 -16.35 3.16
N ARG A 46 2.65 -15.23 2.98
CA ARG A 46 2.10 -13.88 3.12
C ARG A 46 0.85 -13.69 2.25
N HIS A 47 0.94 -14.05 0.97
CA HIS A 47 -0.20 -13.89 0.06
C HIS A 47 -1.29 -14.94 0.28
N VAL A 48 -0.94 -16.17 0.67
CA VAL A 48 -1.93 -17.19 1.08
C VAL A 48 -2.79 -16.64 2.21
N VAL A 49 -2.16 -16.14 3.28
CA VAL A 49 -2.87 -15.56 4.43
C VAL A 49 -3.73 -14.40 3.98
N ALA A 50 -3.19 -13.46 3.19
CA ALA A 50 -3.94 -12.32 2.68
C ALA A 50 -5.20 -12.76 1.91
N THR A 51 -5.07 -13.71 0.98
CA THR A 51 -6.20 -14.22 0.21
C THR A 51 -7.24 -14.89 1.08
N VAL A 52 -6.83 -15.81 1.97
CA VAL A 52 -7.75 -16.54 2.85
C VAL A 52 -8.50 -15.60 3.78
N VAL A 53 -7.81 -14.62 4.35
CA VAL A 53 -8.42 -13.66 5.29
C VAL A 53 -9.33 -12.68 4.56
N MET A 54 -8.93 -12.15 3.40
CA MET A 54 -9.70 -11.11 2.68
C MET A 54 -10.88 -11.67 1.87
N ALA A 55 -10.78 -12.90 1.37
CA ALA A 55 -11.82 -13.54 0.55
C ALA A 55 -13.23 -13.54 1.18
N PRO A 56 -13.46 -13.91 2.45
CA PRO A 56 -14.79 -13.89 3.03
C PRO A 56 -15.37 -12.48 3.06
N PHE A 57 -14.58 -11.47 3.44
CA PHE A 57 -15.05 -10.08 3.44
C PHE A 57 -15.39 -9.63 2.02
N ALA A 58 -14.55 -9.93 1.03
CA ALA A 58 -14.83 -9.64 -0.37
C ALA A 58 -16.16 -10.29 -0.83
N LEU A 59 -16.41 -11.54 -0.45
CA LEU A 59 -17.62 -12.29 -0.84
C LEU A 59 -18.88 -11.79 -0.13
N ILE A 60 -18.76 -11.27 1.09
CA ILE A 60 -19.88 -10.75 1.86
C ILE A 60 -20.24 -9.33 1.41
N PHE A 61 -19.24 -8.45 1.33
CA PHE A 61 -19.48 -7.01 1.13
C PHE A 61 -19.62 -6.61 -0.34
N GLU A 62 -18.91 -7.28 -1.26
CA GLU A 62 -18.80 -6.80 -2.63
C GLU A 62 -19.40 -7.74 -3.69
N ARG A 63 -19.93 -8.91 -3.30
CA ARG A 63 -20.45 -9.91 -4.27
C ARG A 63 -21.44 -9.35 -5.28
N LYS A 64 -22.25 -8.36 -4.90
CA LYS A 64 -23.26 -7.74 -5.76
C LYS A 64 -22.71 -6.66 -6.71
N ILE A 65 -21.55 -6.08 -6.40
CA ILE A 65 -20.96 -4.97 -7.18
C ILE A 65 -19.81 -5.42 -8.10
N ARG A 66 -19.35 -6.66 -7.96
CA ARG A 66 -18.25 -7.22 -8.78
C ARG A 66 -18.60 -7.23 -10.26
N PRO A 67 -17.79 -6.59 -11.12
CA PRO A 67 -17.90 -6.77 -12.56
C PRO A 67 -17.53 -8.20 -12.96
N LYS A 68 -18.03 -8.63 -14.13
CA LYS A 68 -17.60 -9.89 -14.74
C LYS A 68 -16.11 -9.81 -15.07
N ILE A 69 -15.36 -10.86 -14.75
CA ILE A 69 -13.94 -10.96 -15.13
C ILE A 69 -13.88 -11.30 -16.61
N THR A 70 -13.75 -10.26 -17.44
CA THR A 70 -13.47 -10.41 -18.87
C THR A 70 -11.97 -10.67 -19.09
N LEU A 71 -11.59 -11.16 -20.27
CA LEU A 71 -10.19 -11.44 -20.59
C LEU A 71 -9.26 -10.22 -20.39
N PRO A 72 -9.63 -8.98 -20.79
CA PRO A 72 -8.81 -7.80 -20.49
C PRO A 72 -8.64 -7.52 -19.00
N ILE A 73 -9.68 -7.74 -18.18
CA ILE A 73 -9.59 -7.57 -16.71
C ILE A 73 -8.68 -8.64 -16.13
N PHE A 74 -8.79 -9.88 -16.58
CA PHE A 74 -7.92 -10.97 -16.17
C PHE A 74 -6.43 -10.64 -16.41
N TRP A 75 -6.08 -10.14 -17.60
CA TRP A 75 -4.69 -9.75 -17.89
C TRP A 75 -4.20 -8.60 -17.02
N ARG A 76 -5.05 -7.63 -16.67
CA ARG A 76 -4.71 -6.56 -15.71
C ARG A 76 -4.46 -7.14 -14.32
N LEU A 77 -5.31 -8.04 -13.85
CA LEU A 77 -5.14 -8.70 -12.55
C LEU A 77 -3.87 -9.54 -12.50
N LEU A 78 -3.57 -10.27 -13.59
CA LEU A 78 -2.35 -11.05 -13.71
C LEU A 78 -1.12 -10.14 -13.67
N ALA A 79 -1.11 -9.06 -14.44
CA ALA A 79 -0.03 -8.07 -14.41
C ALA A 79 0.14 -7.43 -13.03
N LEU A 80 -0.95 -7.11 -12.32
CA LEU A 80 -0.88 -6.60 -10.94
C LEU A 80 -0.26 -7.62 -9.98
N GLY A 81 -0.64 -8.90 -10.10
CA GLY A 81 -0.06 -10.00 -9.32
C GLY A 81 1.41 -10.27 -9.62
N ILE A 82 1.85 -10.03 -10.86
CA ILE A 82 3.26 -10.11 -11.25
C ILE A 82 4.04 -8.92 -10.70
N LEU A 83 3.54 -7.69 -10.89
CA LEU A 83 4.28 -6.47 -10.58
C LEU A 83 4.61 -6.33 -9.10
N GLU A 84 3.63 -6.48 -8.21
CA GLU A 84 3.88 -6.29 -6.78
C GLU A 84 4.09 -7.61 -6.03
N PRO A 85 3.11 -8.55 -5.96
CA PRO A 85 3.27 -9.73 -5.13
C PRO A 85 4.48 -10.59 -5.48
N LEU A 86 4.79 -10.74 -6.77
CA LEU A 86 5.90 -11.56 -7.24
C LEU A 86 7.19 -10.75 -7.42
N MET A 87 7.20 -9.78 -8.34
CA MET A 87 8.43 -9.10 -8.74
C MET A 87 8.93 -8.16 -7.65
N ASP A 88 8.13 -7.18 -7.22
CA ASP A 88 8.57 -6.20 -6.22
C ASP A 88 9.10 -6.87 -4.95
N GLN A 89 8.29 -7.73 -4.33
CA GLN A 89 8.67 -8.32 -3.04
C GLN A 89 9.93 -9.18 -3.12
N ASN A 90 10.05 -10.05 -4.12
CA ASN A 90 11.21 -10.92 -4.23
C ASN A 90 12.47 -10.14 -4.67
N LEU A 91 12.35 -9.19 -5.60
CA LEU A 91 13.46 -8.32 -5.98
C LEU A 91 13.92 -7.45 -4.80
N TYR A 92 12.98 -6.96 -3.99
CA TYR A 92 13.27 -6.25 -2.75
C TYR A 92 14.08 -7.11 -1.79
N TYR A 93 13.65 -8.36 -1.54
CA TYR A 93 14.36 -9.27 -0.65
C TYR A 93 15.73 -9.69 -1.18
N ILE A 94 15.87 -9.94 -2.49
CA ILE A 94 17.17 -10.17 -3.15
C ILE A 94 18.07 -8.95 -2.96
N GLY A 95 17.53 -7.74 -3.18
CA GLY A 95 18.20 -6.48 -2.97
C GLY A 95 18.72 -6.31 -1.53
N LEU A 96 17.84 -6.59 -0.56
CA LEU A 96 18.13 -6.48 0.86
C LEU A 96 19.21 -7.48 1.30
N LYS A 97 19.16 -8.73 0.81
CA LYS A 97 20.15 -9.79 1.11
C LYS A 97 21.53 -9.50 0.50
N ASN A 98 21.59 -8.87 -0.67
CA ASN A 98 22.84 -8.59 -1.39
C ASN A 98 23.44 -7.21 -1.09
N THR A 99 22.73 -6.36 -0.34
CA THR A 99 23.19 -5.03 0.06
C THR A 99 23.02 -4.82 1.57
N SER A 100 22.59 -3.65 2.01
CA SER A 100 22.28 -3.36 3.41
C SER A 100 20.90 -2.72 3.51
N ALA A 101 20.25 -2.84 4.66
CA ALA A 101 18.95 -2.22 4.92
C ALA A 101 18.98 -0.71 4.64
N SER A 102 20.04 0.01 5.05
CA SER A 102 20.21 1.44 4.77
C SER A 102 20.32 1.74 3.28
N TYR A 103 21.04 0.91 2.53
CA TYR A 103 21.19 1.05 1.08
C TYR A 103 19.88 0.80 0.35
N THR A 104 19.20 -0.33 0.64
CA THR A 104 17.87 -0.64 0.10
C THR A 104 16.87 0.48 0.41
N SER A 105 16.85 0.93 1.66
CA SER A 105 15.99 2.01 2.13
C SER A 105 16.21 3.32 1.36
N ALA A 106 17.48 3.71 1.13
CA ALA A 106 17.82 4.90 0.35
C ALA A 106 17.25 4.86 -1.08
N PHE A 107 17.33 3.72 -1.75
CA PHE A 107 16.72 3.57 -3.07
C PHE A 107 15.19 3.56 -2.98
N THR A 108 14.58 2.85 -2.01
CA THR A 108 13.11 2.76 -1.90
C THR A 108 12.44 4.11 -1.70
N ASN A 109 13.17 5.08 -1.15
CA ASN A 109 12.73 6.47 -1.04
C ASN A 109 12.55 7.18 -2.38
N ALA A 110 13.09 6.64 -3.48
CA ALA A 110 12.86 7.15 -4.81
C ALA A 110 11.48 6.75 -5.38
N LEU A 111 10.74 5.85 -4.71
CA LEU A 111 9.41 5.41 -5.14
C LEU A 111 8.44 6.56 -5.47
N PRO A 112 8.31 7.64 -4.66
CA PRO A 112 7.45 8.76 -5.01
C PRO A 112 7.85 9.42 -6.33
N ALA A 113 9.15 9.61 -6.56
CA ALA A 113 9.66 10.21 -7.79
C ALA A 113 9.43 9.32 -9.01
N VAL A 114 9.73 8.02 -8.91
CA VAL A 114 9.48 7.05 -9.99
C VAL A 114 7.98 6.99 -10.31
N THR A 115 7.13 6.96 -9.29
CA THR A 115 5.67 6.99 -9.45
C THR A 115 5.20 8.28 -10.11
N PHE A 116 5.76 9.42 -9.73
CA PHE A 116 5.44 10.72 -10.35
C PHE A 116 5.78 10.72 -11.84
N ILE A 117 6.97 10.24 -12.21
CA ILE A 117 7.41 10.13 -13.60
C ILE A 117 6.46 9.23 -14.41
N LEU A 118 6.15 8.04 -13.90
CA LEU A 118 5.22 7.15 -14.58
C LEU A 118 3.81 7.77 -14.67
N ALA A 119 3.34 8.45 -13.62
CA ALA A 119 2.05 9.14 -13.65
C ALA A 119 2.00 10.25 -14.72
N LEU A 120 3.11 10.94 -15.00
CA LEU A 120 3.20 11.87 -16.13
C LEU A 120 3.15 11.15 -17.48
N ILE A 121 3.94 10.09 -17.66
CA ILE A 121 4.00 9.30 -18.91
C ILE A 121 2.61 8.76 -19.28
N PHE A 122 1.92 8.20 -18.29
CA PHE A 122 0.58 7.64 -18.47
C PHE A 122 -0.54 8.69 -18.38
N ARG A 123 -0.22 9.98 -18.16
CA ARG A 123 -1.18 11.09 -18.07
C ARG A 123 -2.20 10.94 -16.93
N LEU A 124 -1.80 10.30 -15.83
CA LEU A 124 -2.54 10.32 -14.55
C LEU A 124 -2.26 11.62 -13.77
N GLU A 125 -1.15 12.27 -14.06
CA GLU A 125 -0.78 13.57 -13.52
C GLU A 125 -0.54 14.56 -14.67
N THR A 126 -0.98 15.80 -14.50
CA THR A 126 -0.58 16.89 -15.40
C THR A 126 0.12 17.97 -14.59
N VAL A 127 1.31 18.37 -15.06
CA VAL A 127 2.09 19.45 -14.45
C VAL A 127 1.97 20.70 -15.31
N ASN A 128 1.37 21.72 -14.72
CA ASN A 128 1.34 23.06 -15.31
C ASN A 128 2.24 23.97 -14.49
N PHE A 129 3.45 24.23 -14.98
CA PHE A 129 4.46 25.05 -14.30
C PHE A 129 4.02 26.50 -14.06
N ARG A 130 2.92 26.97 -14.68
CA ARG A 130 2.33 28.28 -14.38
C ARG A 130 1.47 28.28 -13.11
N LYS A 131 1.01 27.10 -12.66
CA LYS A 131 0.15 26.95 -11.47
C LYS A 131 0.99 26.56 -10.26
N VAL A 132 0.98 27.38 -9.21
CA VAL A 132 1.78 27.20 -7.98
C VAL A 132 1.54 25.82 -7.32
N HIS A 133 0.29 25.35 -7.26
CA HIS A 133 -0.01 24.04 -6.68
C HIS A 133 0.57 22.87 -7.50
N SER A 134 0.72 23.04 -8.82
CA SER A 134 1.30 22.03 -9.70
C SER A 134 2.82 21.93 -9.50
N VAL A 135 3.48 23.09 -9.37
CA VAL A 135 4.91 23.17 -9.01
C VAL A 135 5.15 22.60 -7.61
N ALA A 136 4.27 22.89 -6.65
CA ALA A 136 4.38 22.39 -5.27
C ALA A 136 4.41 20.85 -5.18
N LYS A 137 3.69 20.14 -6.07
CA LYS A 137 3.74 18.67 -6.14
C LYS A 137 5.12 18.16 -6.57
N VAL A 138 5.71 18.77 -7.60
CA VAL A 138 7.05 18.39 -8.09
C VAL A 138 8.11 18.71 -7.04
N VAL A 139 8.13 19.95 -6.55
CA VAL A 139 9.09 20.41 -5.54
C VAL A 139 8.94 19.63 -4.24
N GLY A 140 7.70 19.38 -3.80
CA GLY A 140 7.43 18.57 -2.61
C GLY A 140 7.94 17.14 -2.74
N THR A 141 7.81 16.54 -3.93
CA THR A 141 8.37 15.21 -4.21
C THR A 141 9.90 15.22 -4.12
N VAL A 142 10.57 16.20 -4.73
CA VAL A 142 12.03 16.35 -4.67
C VAL A 142 12.51 16.56 -3.23
N ILE A 143 11.84 17.42 -2.47
CA ILE A 143 12.14 17.68 -1.05
C ILE A 143 11.97 16.40 -0.22
N THR A 144 10.91 15.64 -0.47
CA THR A 144 10.62 14.39 0.26
C THR A 144 11.72 13.34 0.00
N VAL A 145 12.08 13.13 -1.27
CA VAL A 145 13.14 12.20 -1.66
C VAL A 145 14.49 12.65 -1.09
N GLY A 146 14.82 13.93 -1.21
CA GLY A 146 16.04 14.51 -0.66
C GLY A 146 16.13 14.36 0.87
N GLY A 147 15.03 14.63 1.58
CA GLY A 147 14.94 14.42 3.03
C GLY A 147 15.17 12.97 3.43
N ALA A 148 14.58 12.04 2.68
CA ALA A 148 14.75 10.62 2.94
C ALA A 148 16.17 10.12 2.63
N MET A 149 16.84 10.69 1.62
CA MET A 149 18.27 10.44 1.35
C MET A 149 19.18 11.00 2.45
N ILE A 150 18.89 12.19 2.99
CA ILE A 150 19.62 12.75 4.14
C ILE A 150 19.46 11.83 5.35
N MET A 151 18.23 11.35 5.62
CA MET A 151 17.95 10.46 6.74
C MET A 151 18.72 9.14 6.67
N THR A 152 18.92 8.57 5.48
CA THR A 152 19.61 7.28 5.30
C THR A 152 21.13 7.42 5.22
N LEU A 153 21.63 8.43 4.51
CA LEU A 153 23.05 8.54 4.16
C LEU A 153 23.85 9.43 5.11
N TYR A 154 23.23 10.44 5.73
CA TYR A 154 23.96 11.37 6.61
C TYR A 154 23.92 10.91 8.07
N LYS A 155 25.01 10.30 8.53
CA LYS A 155 25.22 9.94 9.94
C LYS A 155 25.89 11.12 10.67
N GLY A 156 25.10 12.12 11.06
CA GLY A 156 25.56 13.19 11.95
C GLY A 156 25.77 12.73 13.40
N PRO A 157 25.98 13.63 14.37
CA PRO A 157 26.15 13.27 15.78
C PRO A 157 24.99 12.43 16.32
N ALA A 158 25.30 11.45 17.17
CA ALA A 158 24.31 10.63 17.86
C ALA A 158 23.60 11.44 18.95
N ILE A 159 22.28 11.35 18.99
CA ILE A 159 21.41 12.03 19.94
C ILE A 159 20.70 10.95 20.75
N GLU A 160 20.93 10.94 22.05
CA GLU A 160 20.31 9.99 22.97
C GLU A 160 18.95 10.54 23.42
N ILE A 161 17.88 10.04 22.82
CA ILE A 161 16.50 10.45 23.16
C ILE A 161 15.97 9.67 24.37
N VAL A 162 16.49 8.47 24.62
CA VAL A 162 16.10 7.62 25.77
C VAL A 162 17.33 7.33 26.62
N LYS A 163 17.39 7.89 27.83
CA LYS A 163 18.49 7.72 28.81
C LYS A 163 18.44 6.37 29.54
N ALA A 164 17.66 5.41 29.05
CA ALA A 164 17.30 4.19 29.77
C ALA A 164 17.27 2.97 28.84
N ALA A 165 18.46 2.44 28.54
CA ALA A 165 18.71 1.02 28.25
C ALA A 165 20.21 0.81 28.02
N HIS A 166 21.01 1.10 29.04
CA HIS A 166 22.40 0.64 29.06
C HIS A 166 22.38 -0.83 29.49
N ASN A 167 22.46 -1.71 28.49
CA ASN A 167 23.26 -2.92 28.43
C ASN A 167 22.62 -3.89 27.43
N SER A 168 23.47 -4.42 26.54
CA SER A 168 23.19 -5.55 25.64
C SER A 168 22.42 -5.22 24.36
N PHE A 169 23.15 -4.82 23.32
CA PHE A 169 23.09 -5.36 21.94
C PHE A 169 24.14 -4.65 21.07
N HIS A 170 25.42 -4.82 21.39
CA HIS A 170 26.48 -4.55 20.41
C HIS A 170 26.53 -5.72 19.42
N GLY A 171 25.69 -5.64 18.40
CA GLY A 171 25.54 -6.69 17.40
C GLY A 171 24.96 -6.18 16.08
N GLY A 172 25.47 -5.06 15.59
CA GLY A 172 25.18 -4.55 14.26
C GLY A 172 26.47 -4.54 13.45
N SER A 173 26.94 -5.70 13.00
CA SER A 173 27.97 -5.77 11.97
C SER A 173 27.46 -5.01 10.74
N SER A 174 28.05 -3.85 10.45
CA SER A 174 28.03 -3.28 9.11
C SER A 174 28.84 -4.23 8.22
N SER A 175 28.21 -5.31 7.76
CA SER A 175 28.79 -6.14 6.72
C SER A 175 28.81 -5.32 5.44
N THR A 176 29.92 -4.64 5.19
CA THR A 176 30.25 -4.13 3.86
C THR A 176 30.19 -5.33 2.91
N PRO A 177 29.29 -5.36 1.90
CA PRO A 177 29.22 -6.50 1.01
C PRO A 177 30.57 -6.66 0.32
N THR A 178 31.15 -7.86 0.39
CA THR A 178 32.24 -8.28 -0.47
C THR A 178 31.85 -7.99 -1.92
N GLY A 179 32.67 -7.24 -2.65
CA GLY A 179 32.34 -6.47 -3.86
C GLY A 179 31.78 -7.21 -5.09
N GLN A 180 31.39 -8.49 -4.99
CA GLN A 180 30.84 -9.27 -6.11
C GLN A 180 29.31 -9.23 -6.22
N HIS A 181 28.54 -8.98 -5.14
CA HIS A 181 27.07 -9.07 -5.17
C HIS A 181 26.31 -7.74 -5.11
N TRP A 182 27.00 -6.62 -4.89
CA TRP A 182 26.33 -5.32 -4.72
C TRP A 182 25.61 -4.84 -5.98
N VAL A 183 26.17 -5.09 -7.18
CA VAL A 183 25.55 -4.69 -8.47
C VAL A 183 24.21 -5.40 -8.68
N LEU A 184 24.18 -6.72 -8.46
CA LEU A 184 22.95 -7.50 -8.54
C LEU A 184 21.91 -6.98 -7.54
N GLY A 185 22.34 -6.68 -6.32
CA GLY A 185 21.50 -6.09 -5.30
C GLY A 185 20.92 -4.73 -5.72
N THR A 186 21.73 -3.83 -6.27
CA THR A 186 21.28 -2.52 -6.77
C THR A 186 20.28 -2.66 -7.91
N ILE A 187 20.56 -3.51 -8.90
CA ILE A 187 19.65 -3.78 -10.02
C ILE A 187 18.32 -4.34 -9.51
N ALA A 188 18.36 -5.27 -8.56
CA ALA A 188 17.16 -5.84 -7.96
C ALA A 188 16.32 -4.77 -7.24
N ILE A 189 16.93 -3.89 -6.45
CA ILE A 189 16.21 -2.82 -5.74
C ILE A 189 15.59 -1.83 -6.73
N MET A 190 16.32 -1.41 -7.75
CA MET A 190 15.79 -0.54 -8.82
C MET A 190 14.62 -1.20 -9.54
N GLY A 191 14.73 -2.50 -9.83
CA GLY A 191 13.66 -3.31 -10.39
C GLY A 191 12.42 -3.30 -9.49
N SER A 192 12.58 -3.59 -8.21
CA SER A 192 11.51 -3.58 -7.19
C SER A 192 10.75 -2.26 -7.18
N ILE A 193 11.45 -1.13 -7.04
CA ILE A 193 10.81 0.19 -6.98
C ILE A 193 10.08 0.53 -8.27
N SER A 194 10.65 0.14 -9.41
CA SER A 194 10.02 0.34 -10.72
C SER A 194 8.74 -0.49 -10.86
N THR A 195 8.78 -1.76 -10.45
CA THR A 195 7.60 -2.64 -10.49
C THR A 195 6.53 -2.22 -9.48
N TRP A 196 6.92 -1.74 -8.31
CA TRP A 196 5.98 -1.21 -7.32
C TRP A 196 5.31 0.07 -7.79
N ALA A 197 6.08 1.01 -8.35
CA ALA A 197 5.53 2.21 -8.97
C ALA A 197 4.56 1.86 -10.12
N ALA A 198 4.95 0.93 -11.01
CA ALA A 198 4.09 0.45 -12.09
C ALA A 198 2.80 -0.20 -11.56
N PHE A 199 2.85 -0.93 -10.44
CA PHE A 199 1.68 -1.47 -9.76
C PHE A 199 0.71 -0.35 -9.34
N PHE A 200 1.18 0.72 -8.69
CA PHE A 200 0.32 1.86 -8.33
C PHE A 200 -0.39 2.47 -9.55
N ILE A 201 0.35 2.63 -10.66
CA ILE A 201 -0.20 3.16 -11.92
C ILE A 201 -1.26 2.23 -12.49
N LEU A 202 -0.94 0.94 -12.67
CA LEU A 202 -1.86 -0.03 -13.24
C LEU A 202 -3.10 -0.25 -12.35
N GLN A 203 -2.92 -0.22 -11.03
CA GLN A 203 -4.00 -0.35 -10.06
C GLN A 203 -4.98 0.81 -10.19
N SER A 204 -4.48 2.03 -10.40
CA SER A 204 -5.35 3.21 -10.61
C SER A 204 -6.27 3.09 -11.83
N TYR A 205 -5.79 2.50 -12.93
CA TYR A 205 -6.62 2.22 -14.11
C TYR A 205 -7.56 1.03 -13.90
N THR A 206 -7.10 0.02 -13.18
CA THR A 206 -7.88 -1.19 -12.92
C THR A 206 -9.07 -0.86 -12.04
N LEU A 207 -8.90 -0.01 -11.03
CA LEU A 207 -9.98 0.47 -10.15
C LEU A 207 -11.09 1.24 -10.88
N LYS A 208 -10.82 1.80 -12.06
CA LYS A 208 -11.85 2.44 -12.90
C LYS A 208 -12.77 1.42 -13.59
N VAL A 209 -12.26 0.22 -13.89
CA VAL A 209 -12.98 -0.84 -14.61
C VAL A 209 -13.49 -1.93 -13.66
N TYR A 210 -12.79 -2.14 -12.55
CA TYR A 210 -13.13 -3.08 -11.48
C TYR A 210 -13.23 -2.33 -10.14
N PRO A 211 -14.32 -1.58 -9.90
CA PRO A 211 -14.46 -0.68 -8.74
C PRO A 211 -14.92 -1.42 -7.47
N ALA A 212 -14.35 -2.60 -7.21
CA ALA A 212 -14.61 -3.43 -6.03
C ALA A 212 -13.25 -3.70 -5.37
N GLU A 213 -12.84 -2.80 -4.46
CA GLU A 213 -11.49 -2.71 -3.91
C GLU A 213 -11.09 -3.98 -3.14
N LEU A 214 -12.00 -4.51 -2.33
CA LEU A 214 -11.74 -5.68 -1.48
C LEU A 214 -11.57 -6.95 -2.32
N SER A 215 -12.40 -7.09 -3.36
CA SER A 215 -12.37 -8.17 -4.33
C SER A 215 -11.15 -8.05 -5.23
N LEU A 216 -10.80 -6.84 -5.67
CA LEU A 216 -9.59 -6.58 -6.44
C LEU A 216 -8.35 -7.03 -5.68
N VAL A 217 -8.23 -6.63 -4.41
CA VAL A 217 -7.10 -7.03 -3.54
C VAL A 217 -7.06 -8.53 -3.33
N THR A 218 -8.20 -9.15 -3.03
CA THR A 218 -8.29 -10.61 -2.87
C THR A 218 -7.81 -11.34 -4.12
N LEU A 219 -8.20 -10.87 -5.31
CA LEU A 219 -7.78 -11.45 -6.59
C LEU A 219 -6.29 -11.23 -6.86
N ILE A 220 -5.76 -10.04 -6.59
CA ILE A 220 -4.32 -9.75 -6.72
C ILE A 220 -3.50 -10.65 -5.80
N CYS A 221 -3.87 -10.77 -4.52
CA CYS A 221 -3.21 -11.67 -3.58
C CYS A 221 -3.38 -13.15 -3.97
N GLY A 222 -4.53 -13.54 -4.53
CA GLY A 222 -4.78 -14.91 -4.97
C GLY A 222 -3.89 -15.29 -6.16
N ILE A 223 -3.76 -14.40 -7.14
CA ILE A 223 -2.82 -14.57 -8.25
C ILE A 223 -1.39 -14.56 -7.72
N GLY A 224 -1.05 -13.61 -6.84
CA GLY A 224 0.25 -13.50 -6.20
C GLY A 224 0.63 -14.77 -5.43
N THR A 225 -0.32 -15.43 -4.79
CA THR A 225 -0.14 -16.73 -4.12
C THR A 225 0.28 -17.80 -5.13
N ILE A 226 -0.46 -17.95 -6.23
CA ILE A 226 -0.16 -18.95 -7.26
C ILE A 226 1.23 -18.71 -7.86
N LEU A 227 1.52 -17.45 -8.23
CA LEU A 227 2.79 -17.08 -8.83
C LEU A 227 3.97 -17.29 -7.88
N ASN A 228 3.84 -16.84 -6.62
CA ASN A 228 4.90 -17.04 -5.62
C ASN A 228 5.06 -18.52 -5.27
N ALA A 229 3.99 -19.31 -5.20
CA ALA A 229 4.09 -20.74 -4.97
C ALA A 229 4.90 -21.42 -6.09
N ILE A 230 4.60 -21.11 -7.36
CA ILE A 230 5.36 -21.63 -8.51
C ILE A 230 6.82 -21.21 -8.42
N ALA A 231 7.10 -19.92 -8.19
CA ALA A 231 8.47 -19.42 -8.08
C ALA A 231 9.23 -20.07 -6.90
N SER A 232 8.57 -20.21 -5.75
CA SER A 232 9.15 -20.82 -4.56
C SER A 232 9.44 -22.30 -4.76
N LEU A 233 8.57 -23.05 -5.44
CA LEU A 233 8.82 -24.47 -5.76
C LEU A 233 10.01 -24.64 -6.71
N ILE A 234 10.25 -23.66 -7.59
CA ILE A 234 11.40 -23.67 -8.50
C ILE A 234 12.70 -23.31 -7.75
N MET A 235 12.64 -22.28 -6.90
CA MET A 235 13.81 -21.71 -6.21
C MET A 235 14.20 -22.48 -4.95
N VAL A 236 13.23 -23.03 -4.22
CA VAL A 236 13.40 -23.72 -2.94
C VAL A 236 13.02 -25.19 -3.13
N ARG A 237 14.02 -25.98 -3.51
CA ARG A 237 13.86 -27.42 -3.78
C ARG A 237 13.84 -28.29 -2.53
N ASP A 238 14.25 -27.75 -1.39
CA ASP A 238 14.22 -28.46 -0.11
C ASP A 238 12.79 -28.41 0.49
N PRO A 239 12.09 -29.55 0.62
CA PRO A 239 10.75 -29.59 1.22
C PRO A 239 10.75 -29.18 2.70
N SER A 240 11.91 -29.25 3.38
CA SER A 240 12.01 -28.88 4.80
C SER A 240 11.78 -27.38 5.01
N ALA A 241 12.17 -26.53 4.05
CA ALA A 241 11.98 -25.08 4.09
C ALA A 241 10.50 -24.65 4.04
N TRP A 242 9.60 -25.54 3.60
CA TRP A 242 8.16 -25.30 3.57
C TRP A 242 7.47 -25.62 4.90
N LYS A 243 8.16 -26.29 5.82
CA LYS A 243 7.62 -26.59 7.15
C LYS A 243 7.55 -25.29 7.95
N ILE A 244 6.34 -24.78 8.15
CA ILE A 244 6.08 -23.66 9.02
C ILE A 244 5.73 -24.20 10.42
N GLY A 245 6.54 -23.86 11.42
CA GLY A 245 6.26 -24.13 12.82
C GLY A 245 5.45 -23.00 13.45
N MET A 246 5.02 -23.15 14.71
CA MET A 246 4.39 -22.05 15.45
C MET A 246 5.46 -21.10 16.02
N ASP A 247 6.23 -20.50 15.12
CA ASP A 247 7.45 -19.73 15.39
C ASP A 247 7.37 -18.31 14.77
N SER A 248 8.49 -17.59 14.78
CA SER A 248 8.59 -16.25 14.17
C SER A 248 8.26 -16.22 12.67
N GLY A 249 8.42 -17.34 11.96
CA GLY A 249 8.08 -17.47 10.54
C GLY A 249 6.58 -17.42 10.31
N THR A 250 5.81 -18.13 11.15
CA THR A 250 4.34 -18.03 11.12
C THR A 250 3.87 -16.65 11.53
N LEU A 251 4.45 -16.05 12.57
CA LEU A 251 4.11 -14.68 12.95
C LEU A 251 4.36 -13.69 11.79
N ALA A 252 5.51 -13.81 11.10
CA ALA A 252 5.83 -13.00 9.95
C ALA A 252 4.84 -13.21 8.79
N ALA A 253 4.52 -14.44 8.45
CA ALA A 253 3.54 -14.76 7.42
C ALA A 253 2.14 -14.20 7.74
N VAL A 254 1.67 -14.38 8.98
CA VAL A 254 0.35 -13.93 9.40
C VAL A 254 0.28 -12.41 9.46
N TYR A 255 1.23 -11.76 10.13
CA TYR A 255 1.25 -10.30 10.25
C TYR A 255 1.37 -9.64 8.88
N SER A 256 2.31 -10.10 8.04
CA SER A 256 2.53 -9.53 6.71
C SER A 256 1.35 -9.77 5.77
N GLY A 257 0.74 -10.95 5.85
CA GLY A 257 -0.42 -11.28 5.03
C GLY A 257 -1.63 -10.45 5.40
N VAL A 258 -1.98 -10.37 6.69
CA VAL A 258 -3.15 -9.61 7.15
C VAL A 258 -2.93 -8.11 7.02
N VAL A 259 -1.85 -7.59 7.62
CA VAL A 259 -1.63 -6.14 7.75
C VAL A 259 -1.09 -5.55 6.46
N CYS A 260 0.00 -6.13 5.91
CA CYS A 260 0.75 -5.51 4.82
C CYS A 260 0.22 -5.84 3.42
N SER A 261 -0.45 -6.97 3.22
CA SER A 261 -1.02 -7.34 1.91
C SER A 261 -2.54 -7.27 1.89
N GLY A 262 -3.23 -7.72 2.93
CA GLY A 262 -4.69 -7.63 3.01
C GLY A 262 -5.18 -6.19 3.25
N ILE A 263 -5.02 -5.72 4.50
CA ILE A 263 -5.51 -4.41 4.94
C ILE A 263 -4.83 -3.28 4.17
N ALA A 264 -3.49 -3.33 4.05
CA ALA A 264 -2.77 -2.24 3.41
C ALA A 264 -3.11 -2.10 1.93
N TYR A 265 -3.21 -3.17 1.14
CA TYR A 265 -3.60 -3.02 -0.27
C TYR A 265 -5.03 -2.55 -0.42
N TYR A 266 -5.93 -2.94 0.50
CA TYR A 266 -7.31 -2.48 0.49
C TYR A 266 -7.41 -0.98 0.74
N ILE A 267 -6.82 -0.49 1.84
CA ILE A 267 -6.79 0.94 2.17
C ILE A 267 -6.04 1.73 1.09
N GLN A 268 -4.93 1.20 0.61
CA GLN A 268 -4.18 1.78 -0.51
C GLN A 268 -5.04 1.89 -1.77
N SER A 269 -5.81 0.86 -2.12
CA SER A 269 -6.71 0.88 -3.29
C SER A 269 -7.76 1.98 -3.17
N ILE A 270 -8.35 2.13 -1.99
CA ILE A 270 -9.31 3.20 -1.70
C ILE A 270 -8.63 4.57 -1.89
N VAL A 271 -7.44 4.77 -1.34
CA VAL A 271 -6.75 6.06 -1.41
C VAL A 271 -6.28 6.36 -2.82
N ILE A 272 -5.79 5.39 -3.59
CA ILE A 272 -5.44 5.57 -5.00
C ILE A 272 -6.66 5.99 -5.80
N LYS A 273 -7.82 5.37 -5.57
CA LYS A 273 -9.06 5.74 -6.24
C LYS A 273 -9.49 7.17 -5.91
N GLN A 274 -9.30 7.62 -4.66
CA GLN A 274 -9.72 8.95 -4.19
C GLN A 274 -8.73 10.08 -4.50
N ARG A 275 -7.43 9.80 -4.41
CA ARG A 275 -6.36 10.81 -4.41
C ARG A 275 -5.28 10.59 -5.47
N GLY A 276 -5.33 9.44 -6.13
CA GLY A 276 -4.37 9.04 -7.15
C GLY A 276 -3.11 8.37 -6.58
N PRO A 277 -2.31 7.76 -7.47
CA PRO A 277 -1.11 7.02 -7.09
C PRO A 277 0.01 7.92 -6.53
N VAL A 278 0.19 9.12 -7.10
CA VAL A 278 1.23 10.09 -6.65
C VAL A 278 1.02 10.52 -5.20
N PHE A 279 -0.23 10.83 -4.83
CA PHE A 279 -0.56 11.17 -3.46
C PHE A 279 -0.29 9.99 -2.52
N THR A 280 -0.58 8.77 -2.96
CA THR A 280 -0.42 7.58 -2.13
C THR A 280 1.06 7.30 -1.86
N THR A 281 1.90 7.33 -2.90
CA THR A 281 3.31 6.97 -2.78
C THR A 281 4.14 8.04 -2.08
N SER A 282 3.72 9.31 -2.07
CA SER A 282 4.44 10.38 -1.37
C SER A 282 4.59 10.15 0.14
N PHE A 283 3.72 9.33 0.73
CA PHE A 283 3.80 8.96 2.15
C PHE A 283 4.77 7.81 2.43
N SER A 284 5.28 7.09 1.43
CA SER A 284 6.16 5.93 1.66
C SER A 284 7.40 6.26 2.53
N PRO A 285 8.06 7.44 2.43
CA PRO A 285 9.19 7.76 3.30
C PRO A 285 8.82 7.98 4.77
N MET A 286 7.53 8.18 5.10
CA MET A 286 7.08 8.22 6.50
C MET A 286 7.29 6.88 7.22
N CYS A 287 7.21 5.75 6.50
CA CYS A 287 7.52 4.43 7.07
C CYS A 287 8.94 4.41 7.66
N MET A 288 9.88 5.11 7.03
CA MET A 288 11.25 5.22 7.53
C MET A 288 11.34 5.99 8.84
N ILE A 289 10.64 7.12 8.94
CA ILE A 289 10.57 7.92 10.18
C ILE A 289 10.03 7.06 11.32
N ILE A 290 8.93 6.35 11.07
CA ILE A 290 8.29 5.48 12.06
C ILE A 290 9.23 4.32 12.44
N THR A 291 9.88 3.69 11.46
CA THR A 291 10.81 2.57 11.69
C THR A 291 12.01 3.02 12.53
N ALA A 292 12.61 4.17 12.22
CA ALA A 292 13.73 4.71 13.01
C ALA A 292 13.30 5.06 14.45
N PHE A 293 12.10 5.61 14.61
CA PHE A 293 11.55 5.89 15.94
C PHE A 293 11.26 4.61 16.75
N LEU A 294 10.64 3.60 16.13
CA LEU A 294 10.41 2.30 16.77
C LEU A 294 11.72 1.58 17.09
N GLY A 295 12.72 1.65 16.22
CA GLY A 295 14.07 1.14 16.48
C GLY A 295 14.73 1.81 17.69
N ALA A 296 14.60 3.14 17.82
CA ALA A 296 15.10 3.86 18.97
C ALA A 296 14.38 3.48 20.28
N LEU A 297 13.06 3.28 20.25
CA LEU A 297 12.28 2.95 21.44
C LEU A 297 12.42 1.48 21.87
N VAL A 298 12.36 0.55 20.92
CA VAL A 298 12.27 -0.89 21.19
C VAL A 298 13.66 -1.54 21.22
N LEU A 299 14.58 -1.11 20.33
CA LEU A 299 15.93 -1.66 20.21
C LEU A 299 17.00 -0.77 20.87
N ALA A 300 16.61 0.34 21.49
CA ALA A 300 17.53 1.33 22.08
C ALA A 300 18.58 1.87 21.08
N GLU A 301 18.24 1.92 19.80
CA GLU A 301 19.15 2.42 18.76
C GLU A 301 19.35 3.94 18.87
N LYS A 302 20.59 4.40 18.66
CA LYS A 302 20.91 5.83 18.65
C LYS A 302 20.34 6.50 17.41
N ILE A 303 19.52 7.54 17.59
CA ILE A 303 19.07 8.40 16.48
C ILE A 303 20.20 9.39 16.17
N HIS A 304 20.46 9.60 14.87
CA HIS A 304 21.50 10.51 14.41
C HIS A 304 20.88 11.83 13.95
N LEU A 305 21.64 12.93 14.02
CA LEU A 305 21.18 14.25 13.58
C LEU A 305 20.60 14.24 12.15
N GLY A 306 21.22 13.50 11.24
CA GLY A 306 20.71 13.39 9.87
C GLY A 306 19.34 12.75 9.77
N SER A 307 18.98 11.85 10.69
CA SER A 307 17.62 11.29 10.76
C SER A 307 16.58 12.33 11.17
N ILE A 308 16.92 13.25 12.07
CA ILE A 308 16.03 14.34 12.47
C ILE A 308 15.86 15.33 11.33
N ILE A 309 16.97 15.79 10.73
CA ILE A 309 16.94 16.71 9.59
C ILE A 309 16.14 16.09 8.45
N GLY A 310 16.46 14.86 8.06
CA GLY A 310 15.76 14.16 7.00
C GLY A 310 14.26 13.99 7.26
N ALA A 311 13.86 13.68 8.51
CA ALA A 311 12.45 13.61 8.89
C ALA A 311 11.72 14.95 8.72
N VAL A 312 12.35 16.08 9.08
CA VAL A 312 11.78 17.42 8.85
C VAL A 312 11.55 17.67 7.35
N PHE A 313 12.55 17.37 6.51
CA PHE A 313 12.41 17.52 5.06
C PHE A 313 11.32 16.62 4.48
N ILE A 314 11.20 15.36 4.92
CA ILE A 314 10.11 14.46 4.51
C ILE A 314 8.74 15.08 4.83
N VAL A 315 8.54 15.58 6.05
CA VAL A 315 7.26 16.18 6.48
C VAL A 315 6.94 17.44 5.66
N LEU A 316 7.92 18.31 5.43
CA LEU A 316 7.74 19.52 4.61
C LEU A 316 7.42 19.18 3.16
N GLY A 317 8.14 18.23 2.58
CA GLY A 317 7.91 17.77 1.21
C GLY A 317 6.52 17.15 1.04
N LEU A 318 6.13 16.29 1.99
CA LEU A 318 4.81 15.67 2.03
C LEU A 318 3.69 16.72 2.15
N TYR A 319 3.85 17.70 3.04
CA TYR A 319 2.90 18.80 3.16
C TYR A 319 2.74 19.55 1.82
N SER A 320 3.84 19.84 1.12
CA SER A 320 3.81 20.50 -0.19
C SER A 320 3.05 19.67 -1.24
N VAL A 321 3.28 18.35 -1.29
CA VAL A 321 2.55 17.44 -2.21
C VAL A 321 1.06 17.38 -1.86
N VAL A 322 0.72 17.19 -0.59
CA VAL A 322 -0.67 17.12 -0.12
C VAL A 322 -1.40 18.42 -0.38
N TRP A 323 -0.77 19.56 -0.10
CA TRP A 323 -1.33 20.88 -0.38
C TRP A 323 -1.54 21.08 -1.87
N GLY A 324 -0.54 20.76 -2.70
CA GLY A 324 -0.64 20.84 -4.16
C GLY A 324 -1.79 19.99 -4.71
N LYS A 325 -1.90 18.74 -4.26
CA LYS A 325 -3.00 17.82 -4.58
C LYS A 325 -4.36 18.29 -4.10
N SER A 326 -4.44 18.98 -2.97
CA SER A 326 -5.70 19.51 -2.43
C SER A 326 -6.33 20.61 -3.30
N LYS A 327 -5.55 21.17 -4.23
CA LYS A 327 -5.95 22.23 -5.15
C LYS A 327 -6.23 21.73 -6.57
N ASP A 328 -6.00 20.45 -6.85
CA ASP A 328 -6.37 19.87 -8.15
C ASP A 328 -7.90 19.81 -8.27
N GLU A 329 -8.41 20.20 -9.44
CA GLU A 329 -9.84 20.10 -9.74
C GLU A 329 -10.24 18.63 -9.83
N VAL A 330 -11.18 18.22 -8.98
CA VAL A 330 -11.73 16.86 -9.01
C VAL A 330 -12.71 16.78 -10.17
N ASN A 331 -12.50 15.84 -11.09
CA ASN A 331 -13.45 15.61 -12.17
C ASN A 331 -14.80 15.12 -11.56
N PRO A 332 -15.93 15.78 -11.86
CA PRO A 332 -17.24 15.42 -11.29
C PRO A 332 -17.66 13.96 -11.57
N LEU A 333 -17.14 13.37 -12.65
CA LEU A 333 -17.38 11.96 -12.99
C LEU A 333 -16.63 11.00 -12.06
N ASP A 334 -15.40 11.32 -11.69
CA ASP A 334 -14.61 10.53 -10.72
C ASP A 334 -15.23 10.66 -9.32
N GLU A 335 -15.76 11.83 -8.96
CA GLU A 335 -16.46 12.06 -7.68
C GLU A 335 -17.74 11.22 -7.54
N LYS A 336 -18.57 11.13 -8.60
CA LYS A 336 -19.77 10.28 -8.59
C LYS A 336 -19.46 8.79 -8.48
N ILE A 337 -18.37 8.34 -9.09
CA ILE A 337 -17.91 6.94 -9.00
C ILE A 337 -17.36 6.64 -7.59
N VAL A 338 -16.65 7.58 -6.97
CA VAL A 338 -16.15 7.43 -5.59
C VAL A 338 -17.30 7.42 -4.59
N ALA A 339 -18.23 8.38 -4.67
CA ALA A 339 -19.35 8.50 -3.73
C ALA A 339 -20.29 7.28 -3.75
N LYS A 340 -20.63 6.77 -4.95
CA LYS A 340 -21.53 5.62 -5.10
C LYS A 340 -20.97 4.30 -4.53
N ASN A 341 -19.64 4.15 -4.49
CA ASN A 341 -19.00 2.91 -4.04
C ASN A 341 -18.57 2.96 -2.56
N GLN A 342 -18.54 4.15 -1.93
CA GLN A 342 -18.23 4.30 -0.51
C GLN A 342 -19.42 4.00 0.41
N GLU A 343 -20.65 4.09 -0.10
CA GLU A 343 -21.83 3.60 0.60
C GLU A 343 -21.82 2.07 0.52
N LEU A 344 -21.43 1.41 1.62
CA LEU A 344 -21.67 -0.02 1.80
C LEU A 344 -23.13 -0.29 1.44
N PRO A 345 -23.46 -1.30 0.62
CA PRO A 345 -24.84 -1.64 0.30
C PRO A 345 -25.48 -2.27 1.55
N ILE A 346 -25.77 -1.46 2.55
CA ILE A 346 -26.73 -1.80 3.59
C ILE A 346 -28.03 -1.95 2.82
N THR A 347 -28.49 -3.18 2.71
CA THR A 347 -29.72 -3.49 2.00
C THR A 347 -30.83 -2.77 2.76
N ASN A 348 -31.30 -1.63 2.25
CA ASN A 348 -32.50 -0.99 2.74
C ASN A 348 -33.67 -1.93 2.45
N VAL A 349 -33.87 -2.92 3.32
CA VAL A 349 -35.12 -3.64 3.43
C VAL A 349 -36.09 -2.71 4.15
N VAL A 350 -36.48 -1.63 3.48
CA VAL A 350 -37.78 -1.02 3.78
C VAL A 350 -38.78 -1.90 3.07
N LYS A 351 -39.39 -2.83 3.81
CA LYS A 351 -40.66 -3.43 3.43
C LYS A 351 -41.62 -2.26 3.17
N GLN A 352 -41.85 -1.92 1.90
CA GLN A 352 -43.15 -1.41 1.49
C GLN A 352 -44.10 -2.61 1.55
N THR A 353 -44.65 -2.88 2.73
CA THR A 353 -45.92 -3.58 2.81
C THR A 353 -46.98 -2.64 2.30
N ASN A 354 -47.33 -2.81 1.02
CA ASN A 354 -48.56 -2.29 0.43
C ASN A 354 -49.75 -2.86 1.24
N GLY A 355 -50.30 -2.05 2.13
CA GLY A 355 -51.65 -2.23 2.64
C GLY A 355 -52.62 -1.50 1.72
N HIS A 356 -53.17 -2.19 0.74
CA HIS A 356 -54.41 -1.78 0.09
C HIS A 356 -55.34 -2.98 0.07
N ASP A 357 -56.13 -3.11 1.14
CA ASP A 357 -57.33 -3.92 1.14
C ASP A 357 -58.45 -3.21 0.36
N VAL A 358 -59.25 -4.06 -0.27
CA VAL A 358 -60.30 -3.78 -1.24
C VAL A 358 -61.64 -3.44 -0.54
N SER A 359 -62.47 -2.64 -1.22
CA SER A 359 -63.94 -2.56 -1.14
C SER A 359 -64.54 -1.33 -0.46
N GLY A 360 -65.19 -0.49 -1.27
CA GLY A 360 -66.04 0.62 -0.86
C GLY A 360 -66.65 1.30 -2.08
N ALA A 361 -67.85 0.87 -2.46
CA ALA A 361 -68.60 1.28 -3.64
C ALA A 361 -68.91 2.79 -3.74
N PRO A 362 -69.16 3.33 -4.94
CA PRO A 362 -70.01 4.50 -5.12
C PRO A 362 -71.36 4.10 -5.73
N THR A 363 -72.41 4.31 -4.95
CA THR A 363 -73.77 4.57 -5.46
C THR A 363 -73.77 5.89 -6.20
N ASN A 364 -74.22 5.90 -7.46
CA ASN A 364 -75.10 6.95 -7.99
C ASN A 364 -75.73 6.49 -9.31
N GLY A 365 -77.06 6.50 -9.31
CA GLY A 365 -77.89 6.00 -10.39
C GLY A 365 -77.97 6.93 -11.60
N VAL A 366 -78.30 6.31 -12.72
CA VAL A 366 -78.95 6.95 -13.87
C VAL A 366 -80.13 6.04 -14.23
N VAL A 367 -81.34 6.56 -14.05
CA VAL A 367 -82.59 5.94 -14.50
C VAL A 367 -82.67 6.09 -16.02
N THR A 368 -83.09 5.00 -16.66
CA THR A 368 -83.30 4.84 -18.10
C THR A 368 -84.41 5.73 -18.66
N SER A 369 -84.24 6.11 -19.92
CA SER A 369 -85.28 6.58 -20.82
C SER A 369 -86.42 5.57 -20.96
N THR A 370 -87.63 6.12 -21.15
CA THR A 370 -88.94 5.52 -21.50
C THR A 370 -89.63 4.65 -20.45
#